data_AF-A0A9D6TIH0-F1
#
_entry.id   AF-A0A9D6TIH0-F1
#
_cell.length_a   1.000
_cell.length_b   1.000
_cell.length_c   1.000
_cell.angle_alpha   90.00
_cell.angle_beta   90.00
_cell.angle_gamma   90.00
#
_symmetry.space_group_name_H-M   'P 1'
#
loop_
_entity.id
_entity.type
_entity.pdbx_description
1 polymer ?
#
loop_
_entity_poly.entity_id
_entity_poly.type
_entity_poly.pdbx_seq_one_letter_code
_entity_poly.pdbx_strand_id
1 'polypeptide(L)' 'MSATEIMAELPKLTRPELEAVGARLHELLCRDGLAAGRHWGQALGEFAGTVEELPADYAANHDHYLHGAPKR' A
#
# COMPACT_ATOMS: atom_id res chain seq x y z
N MET A 1 -9.78 27.07 15.74
CA MET A 1 -8.51 26.98 14.99
C MET A 1 -8.79 26.32 13.66
N SER A 2 -8.37 26.96 12.58
CA SER A 2 -8.46 26.47 11.21
C SER A 2 -7.16 25.74 10.82
N ALA A 3 -7.23 24.89 9.78
CA ALA A 3 -6.05 24.17 9.29
C ALA A 3 -4.95 25.11 8.78
N THR A 4 -5.32 26.26 8.22
CA THR A 4 -4.41 27.29 7.74
C THR A 4 -3.64 27.98 8.86
N GLU A 5 -4.29 28.22 10.00
CA GLU A 5 -3.62 28.73 11.20
C GLU A 5 -2.60 27.72 11.75
N ILE A 6 -2.92 26.42 11.76
CA ILE A 6 -2.00 25.37 12.19
C ILE A 6 -0.77 25.32 11.28
N MET A 7 -0.97 25.38 9.95
CA MET A 7 0.13 25.38 8.98
C MET A 7 1.08 26.57 9.15
N ALA A 8 0.57 27.74 9.54
CA ALA A 8 1.37 28.93 9.76
C ALA A 8 2.30 28.83 11.00
N GLU A 9 1.99 27.95 11.94
CA GLU A 9 2.79 27.73 13.15
C GLU A 9 3.87 26.63 12.97
N LEU A 10 3.73 25.74 11.98
CA LEU A 10 4.70 24.66 11.71
C LEU A 10 6.15 25.15 11.50
N PRO A 11 6.42 26.26 10.78
CA PRO A 11 7.78 26.76 10.60
C PRO A 11 8.44 27.29 11.87
N LYS A 12 7.67 27.55 12.93
CA LYS A 12 8.17 28.05 14.22
C LYS A 12 8.66 26.93 15.14
N LEU A 13 8.35 25.68 14.81
CA LEU A 13 8.76 24.53 15.59
C LEU A 13 10.25 24.25 15.39
N THR A 14 10.89 23.82 16.47
CA THR A 14 12.23 23.25 16.39
C THR A 14 12.20 21.89 15.70
N ARG A 15 13.35 21.44 15.21
CA ARG A 15 13.49 20.11 14.58
C ARG A 15 12.94 18.95 15.42
N PRO A 16 13.27 18.81 16.72
CA PRO A 16 12.74 17.71 17.53
C PRO A 16 11.23 17.80 17.75
N GLU A 17 10.66 19.01 17.85
CA GLU A 17 9.21 19.20 17.99
C GLU A 17 8.49 18.82 16.69
N LEU A 18 9.05 19.18 15.53
CA LEU A 18 8.50 18.79 14.24
C LEU A 18 8.54 17.26 14.04
N GLU A 19 9.61 16.61 14.51
CA GLU A 19 9.73 15.14 14.50
C GLU A 19 8.67 14.48 15.40
N ALA A 20 8.42 15.04 16.59
CA ALA A 20 7.36 14.56 17.49
C ALA A 20 5.96 14.73 16.88
N VAL A 21 5.69 15.86 16.22
CA VAL A 21 4.43 16.10 15.49
C VAL A 21 4.27 15.10 14.35
N GLY A 22 5.34 14.84 13.58
CA GLY A 22 5.33 13.84 12.50
C GLY A 22 5.03 12.43 13.00
N ALA A 23 5.66 12.01 14.11
CA ALA A 23 5.42 10.70 14.72
C ALA A 23 3.96 10.56 15.20
N ARG A 24 3.41 11.59 15.84
CA ARG A 24 2.02 11.59 16.31
C ARG A 24 1.03 11.60 15.15
N LEU A 25 1.30 12.34 14.08
CA LEU A 25 0.48 12.35 12.88
C LEU A 25 0.47 10.96 12.22
N HIS A 26 1.63 10.31 12.13
CA HIS A 26 1.73 8.95 11.61
C HIS A 26 0.90 7.96 12.44
N GLU A 27 0.99 8.03 13.78
CA GLU A 27 0.17 7.21 14.68
C GLU A 27 -1.34 7.42 14.44
N LEU A 28 -1.79 8.67 14.33
CA LEU A 28 -3.20 8.99 14.11
C LEU A 28 -3.69 8.52 12.73
N LEU A 29 -2.91 8.74 11.67
CA LEU A 29 -3.26 8.32 10.32
C LEU A 29 -3.24 6.79 10.15
N CYS A 30 -2.35 6.09 10.86
CA CYS A 30 -2.33 4.63 10.93
C CYS A 30 -3.50 4.09 11.76
N ARG A 31 -3.88 4.78 12.85
CA ARG A 31 -5.03 4.40 13.70
C ARG A 31 -6.36 4.51 12.94
N ASP A 32 -6.53 5.54 12.13
CA ASP A 32 -7.76 5.75 11.35
C ASP A 32 -7.79 4.97 10.02
N GLY A 33 -6.80 4.09 9.78
CA GLY A 33 -6.74 3.25 8.57
C GLY A 33 -6.51 4.01 7.26
N LEU A 34 -6.43 5.35 7.30
CA LEU A 34 -6.18 6.20 6.13
C LEU A 34 -4.74 6.06 5.60
N ALA A 35 -3.81 5.60 6.44
CA ALA A 35 -2.43 5.26 6.02
C ALA A 35 -2.23 3.79 5.64
N ALA A 36 -3.29 2.97 5.60
CA ALA A 36 -3.24 1.74 4.84
C ALA A 36 -3.58 2.09 3.38
N GLY A 37 -2.63 2.75 2.69
CA GLY A 37 -2.65 2.81 1.23
C GLY A 37 -3.00 1.41 0.74
N ARG A 38 -4.10 1.29 -0.03
CA ARG A 38 -4.82 0.04 -0.35
C ARG A 38 -3.95 -1.18 -0.06
N HIS A 39 -4.34 -2.00 0.94
CA HIS A 39 -3.68 -3.28 1.18
C HIS A 39 -3.34 -3.89 -0.18
N TRP A 40 -2.08 -4.28 -0.41
CA TRP A 40 -1.64 -4.72 -1.74
C TRP A 40 -2.56 -5.78 -2.35
N GLY A 41 -3.18 -6.65 -1.54
CA GLY A 41 -4.21 -7.58 -1.99
C GLY A 41 -5.47 -6.91 -2.57
N GLN A 42 -5.93 -5.79 -2.02
CA GLN A 42 -7.02 -4.99 -2.56
C GLN A 42 -6.59 -4.20 -3.80
N ALA A 43 -5.36 -3.66 -3.82
CA ALA A 43 -4.84 -2.94 -4.98
C ALA A 43 -4.61 -3.86 -6.20
N LEU A 44 -4.12 -5.07 -5.96
CA LEU A 44 -3.84 -6.07 -6.99
C LEU A 44 -5.07 -6.93 -7.35
N GLY A 45 -6.14 -6.86 -6.55
CA GLY A 45 -7.39 -7.59 -6.81
C GLY A 45 -8.02 -7.24 -8.16
N GLU A 46 -7.85 -6.00 -8.63
CA GLU A 46 -8.32 -5.55 -9.95
C GLU A 46 -7.60 -6.26 -11.12
N PHE A 47 -6.41 -6.80 -10.87
CA PHE A 47 -5.60 -7.52 -11.87
C PHE A 47 -5.67 -9.04 -11.70
N ALA A 48 -6.31 -9.54 -10.64
CA ALA A 48 -6.43 -10.97 -10.41
C ALA A 48 -7.43 -11.59 -11.40
N GLY A 49 -6.95 -12.52 -12.24
CA GLY A 49 -7.80 -13.27 -13.17
C GLY A 49 -8.22 -12.52 -14.43
N THR A 50 -7.54 -11.43 -14.80
CA THR A 50 -7.84 -10.64 -16.01
C THR A 50 -7.23 -11.20 -17.30
N VAL A 51 -6.50 -12.31 -17.23
CA VAL A 51 -5.85 -12.91 -18.41
C VAL A 51 -6.81 -13.89 -19.07
N GLU A 52 -7.31 -13.54 -20.25
CA GLU A 52 -8.34 -14.30 -20.98
C GLU A 52 -7.83 -15.60 -21.61
N GLU A 53 -6.54 -15.65 -22.00
CA GLU A 53 -5.96 -16.76 -22.76
C GLU A 53 -5.09 -17.71 -21.91
N LEU A 54 -5.38 -17.82 -20.60
CA LEU A 54 -4.66 -18.76 -19.74
C LEU A 54 -5.12 -20.22 -19.97
N PRO A 55 -4.18 -21.18 -20.05
CA PRO A 55 -4.51 -22.59 -20.04
C PRO A 55 -5.32 -22.99 -18.79
N ALA A 56 -6.32 -23.85 -18.95
CA ALA A 56 -7.18 -24.30 -17.85
C ALA A 56 -6.40 -25.03 -16.72
N ASP A 57 -5.22 -25.57 -17.04
CA ASP A 57 -4.34 -26.28 -16.11
C ASP A 57 -3.19 -25.39 -15.56
N TYR A 58 -3.20 -24.09 -15.85
CA TYR A 58 -2.10 -23.17 -15.49
C TYR A 58 -1.84 -23.13 -13.98
N ALA A 59 -2.89 -23.11 -13.14
CA ALA A 59 -2.74 -23.09 -11.69
C ALA A 59 -2.01 -24.34 -11.16
N ALA A 60 -2.30 -25.51 -11.74
CA ALA A 60 -1.66 -26.77 -11.38
C ALA A 60 -0.24 -26.90 -11.94
N ASN A 61 0.05 -26.24 -13.07
CA ASN A 61 1.28 -26.40 -13.85
C ASN A 61 2.06 -25.09 -14.04
N HIS A 62 2.04 -24.18 -13.06
CA HIS A 62 2.71 -22.88 -13.19
C HIS A 62 4.21 -23.01 -13.51
N ASP A 63 4.90 -23.99 -12.92
CA ASP A 63 6.32 -24.26 -13.22
C ASP A 63 6.55 -24.66 -14.68
N HIS A 64 5.61 -25.37 -15.30
CA HIS A 64 5.69 -25.72 -16.71
C HIS A 64 5.62 -24.47 -17.59
N TYR A 65 4.65 -23.59 -17.33
CA TYR A 65 4.41 -22.42 -18.16
C TYR A 65 5.40 -21.27 -17.90
N LEU A 66 5.91 -21.14 -16.68
CA LEU A 66 6.88 -20.09 -16.32
C LEU A 66 8.33 -20.51 -16.53
N HIS A 67 8.64 -21.79 -16.37
CA HIS A 67 10.02 -22.28 -16.29
C HIS A 67 10.31 -23.49 -17.20
N GLY A 68 9.33 -23.99 -17.94
CA GLY A 68 9.51 -25.12 -18.86
C GLY A 68 9.66 -26.48 -18.17
N ALA A 69 9.31 -26.58 -16.88
CA ALA A 69 9.34 -27.85 -16.15
C ALA A 69 8.35 -28.88 -16.76
N PRO A 70 8.55 -30.20 -16.55
CA PRO A 70 7.53 -31.19 -16.88
C PRO A 70 6.20 -30.89 -16.16
N LYS A 71 5.06 -31.16 -16.83
CA LYS A 71 3.74 -31.08 -16.18
C LYS A 71 3.64 -32.11 -15.06
N ARG A 72 2.90 -31.75 -14.01
CA ARG A 72 2.66 -32.60 -12.83
C ARG A 72 1.51 -33.57 -13.02
#